data_AF-A0A820J8F5-F1
#
_entry.id   AF-A0A820J8F5-F1
#
_cell.length_a   1.000
_cell.length_b   1.000
_cell.length_c   1.000
_cell.angle_alpha   90.00
_cell.angle_beta   90.00
_cell.angle_gamma   90.00
#
_symmetry.space_group_name_H-M   'P 1'
#
loop_
_entity.id
_entity.type
_entity.pdbx_description
1 polymer ?
#
loop_
_entity_poly.entity_id
_entity_poly.type
_entity_poly.pdbx_seq_one_letter_code
_entity_poly.pdbx_strand_id
1 'polypeptide(L)'
;PQTCDRQFIAQEVTKVQVPEFKPKGIFTADNDSNQWRVDDQQRKNVQEENNSLVEQLLNRLPKLDEIVDIKIQPHELKTDDDTNFHMDYIVATTLLRAENYEIQITDRSQIKRIAGNIIPAIVTTTAMVAGLVCLEVYKLIQGHKKIESYRNACLNLALPFFAFFEPASPKCQKV
;
A
#
# COMPACT_ATOMS: atom_id res chain seq x y z
N PRO A 1 -6.49 -25.55 10.13
CA PRO A 1 -7.64 -25.17 10.98
C PRO A 1 -7.36 -23.83 11.68
N GLN A 2 -8.05 -22.77 11.27
CA GLN A 2 -7.97 -21.48 11.95
C GLN A 2 -8.68 -21.61 13.31
N THR A 3 -7.90 -21.75 14.38
CA THR A 3 -8.44 -21.81 15.74
C THR A 3 -8.78 -20.37 16.18
N CYS A 4 -10.04 -19.96 16.05
CA CYS A 4 -10.51 -18.65 16.52
C CYS A 4 -10.99 -18.66 17.98
N ASP A 5 -10.74 -19.74 18.72
CA ASP A 5 -11.14 -19.85 20.13
C ASP A 5 -10.22 -19.01 21.02
N ARG A 6 -10.79 -17.95 21.58
CA ARG A 6 -10.10 -17.02 22.48
C ARG A 6 -9.60 -17.69 23.76
N GLN A 7 -10.34 -18.67 24.29
CA GLN A 7 -9.94 -19.34 25.53
C GLN A 7 -8.71 -20.20 25.30
N PHE A 8 -8.70 -20.94 24.19
CA PHE A 8 -7.55 -21.72 23.76
C PHE A 8 -6.32 -20.83 23.51
N ILE A 9 -6.48 -19.72 22.77
CA ILE A 9 -5.36 -18.80 22.49
C ILE A 9 -4.78 -18.23 23.79
N ALA A 10 -5.62 -17.81 24.75
CA ALA A 10 -5.15 -17.27 26.03
C ALA A 10 -4.34 -18.30 26.82
N GLN A 11 -4.75 -19.57 26.81
CA GLN A 11 -4.03 -20.67 27.45
C GLN A 11 -2.65 -20.90 26.82
N GLU A 12 -2.55 -20.88 25.48
CA GLU A 12 -1.28 -21.04 24.78
C GLU A 12 -0.34 -19.85 25.00
N VAL A 13 -0.85 -18.61 24.95
CA VAL A 13 -0.04 -17.40 25.17
C VAL A 13 0.56 -17.37 26.58
N THR A 14 -0.16 -17.87 27.59
CA THR A 14 0.35 -17.95 28.97
C THR A 14 1.57 -18.87 29.11
N LYS A 15 1.74 -19.84 28.19
CA LYS A 15 2.90 -20.75 28.19
C LYS A 15 4.15 -20.11 27.57
N VAL A 16 4.02 -19.00 26.86
CA VAL A 16 5.13 -18.35 26.15
C VAL A 16 5.97 -17.52 27.12
N GLN A 17 7.25 -17.86 27.25
CA GLN A 17 8.21 -17.05 28.02
C GLN A 17 8.79 -15.95 27.12
N VAL A 18 8.44 -14.70 27.40
CA VAL A 18 8.96 -13.54 26.65
C VAL A 18 10.32 -13.14 27.22
N PRO A 19 11.40 -13.15 26.43
CA PRO A 19 12.71 -12.74 26.91
C PRO A 19 12.74 -11.24 27.22
N GLU A 20 13.46 -10.86 28.27
CA GLU A 20 13.61 -9.45 28.65
C GLU A 20 14.37 -8.68 27.57
N PHE A 21 13.83 -7.53 27.17
CA PHE A 21 14.47 -6.64 26.21
C PHE A 21 15.67 -5.94 26.86
N LYS A 22 16.87 -6.18 26.31
CA LYS A 22 18.10 -5.49 26.71
C LYS A 22 18.51 -4.51 25.61
N PRO A 23 18.49 -3.20 25.87
CA PRO A 23 18.84 -2.21 24.85
C PRO A 23 20.31 -2.38 24.45
N LYS A 24 20.56 -2.60 23.16
CA LYS A 24 21.90 -2.68 22.59
C LYS A 24 22.32 -1.29 22.08
N GLY A 25 22.96 -0.50 22.94
CA GLY A 25 23.61 0.78 22.57
C GLY A 25 22.68 1.81 21.91
N ILE A 26 23.26 2.94 21.49
CA ILE A 26 22.56 3.94 20.67
C ILE A 26 22.50 3.39 19.25
N PHE A 27 21.38 2.77 18.88
CA PHE A 27 21.02 2.62 17.47
C PHE A 27 20.57 4.01 17.00
N THR A 28 21.43 4.70 16.24
CA THR A 28 21.02 5.94 15.56
C THR A 28 20.00 5.53 14.52
N ALA A 29 18.71 5.68 14.82
CA ALA A 29 17.71 5.70 13.77
C ALA A 29 18.04 6.90 12.89
N ASP A 30 18.33 6.66 11.61
CA ASP A 30 18.70 7.67 10.63
C ASP A 30 17.56 8.70 10.49
N ASN A 31 17.57 9.71 11.36
CA ASN A 31 16.48 10.67 11.51
C ASN A 31 16.65 11.89 10.59
N ASP A 32 17.41 11.75 9.51
CA ASP A 32 17.57 12.82 8.53
C ASP A 32 17.78 12.26 7.12
N SER A 33 16.89 12.65 6.22
CA SER A 33 16.96 12.38 4.77
C SER A 33 18.19 13.03 4.07
N ASN A 34 19.14 13.58 4.83
CA ASN A 34 20.35 14.27 4.35
C ASN A 34 21.68 13.63 4.79
N GLN A 35 21.68 12.42 5.36
CA GLN A 35 22.89 11.78 5.89
C GLN A 35 23.76 11.00 4.88
N TRP A 36 23.90 11.46 3.64
CA TRP A 36 24.88 10.90 2.71
C TRP A 36 26.34 11.31 3.04
N ARG A 37 26.58 12.05 4.12
CA ARG A 37 27.90 12.55 4.57
C ARG A 37 28.44 11.84 5.82
N VAL A 38 28.63 10.52 5.73
CA VAL A 38 29.41 9.74 6.72
C VAL A 38 30.88 9.69 6.27
N ASP A 39 31.81 10.01 7.18
CA ASP A 39 33.27 9.96 6.96
C ASP A 39 33.73 8.61 6.38
N ASP A 40 34.61 8.64 5.37
CA ASP A 40 35.07 7.45 4.61
C ASP A 40 35.70 6.36 5.48
N GLN A 41 36.23 6.69 6.66
CA GLN A 41 36.81 5.73 7.60
C GLN A 41 35.73 4.96 8.39
N GLN A 42 34.64 5.62 8.79
CA GLN A 42 33.52 4.96 9.47
C GLN A 42 32.77 4.00 8.52
N ARG A 43 32.67 4.35 7.23
CA ARG A 43 32.07 3.47 6.21
C ARG A 43 32.84 2.15 6.04
N LYS A 44 34.18 2.17 6.10
CA LYS A 44 35.00 0.97 5.95
C LYS A 44 34.86 0.00 7.11
N ASN A 45 34.87 0.49 8.34
CA ASN A 45 34.71 -0.36 9.53
C ASN A 45 33.32 -1.01 9.60
N VAL A 46 32.26 -0.24 9.30
CA VAL A 46 30.89 -0.78 9.24
C VAL A 46 30.75 -1.81 8.12
N GLN A 47 31.43 -1.61 6.98
CA GLN A 47 31.40 -2.56 5.87
C GLN A 47 32.11 -3.89 6.22
N GLU A 48 33.25 -3.85 6.91
CA GLU A 48 33.97 -5.05 7.35
C GLU A 48 33.17 -5.85 8.38
N GLU A 49 32.55 -5.18 9.36
CA GLU A 49 31.66 -5.81 10.33
C GLU A 49 30.45 -6.46 9.64
N ASN A 50 29.81 -5.75 8.70
CA ASN A 50 28.69 -6.28 7.91
C ASN A 50 29.09 -7.50 7.08
N ASN A 51 30.25 -7.48 6.43
CA ASN A 51 30.74 -8.61 5.64
C ASN A 51 30.95 -9.85 6.54
N SER A 52 31.54 -9.68 7.73
CA SER A 52 31.71 -10.78 8.69
C SER A 52 30.38 -11.35 9.18
N LEU A 53 29.37 -10.50 9.40
CA LEU A 53 28.03 -10.93 9.82
C LEU A 53 27.32 -11.70 8.71
N VAL A 54 27.45 -11.25 7.46
CA VAL A 54 26.88 -11.95 6.29
C VAL A 54 27.48 -13.35 6.17
N GLU A 55 28.80 -13.50 6.31
CA GLU A 55 29.44 -14.82 6.30
C GLU A 55 28.92 -15.73 7.43
N GLN A 56 28.75 -15.19 8.63
CA GLN A 56 28.17 -15.93 9.75
C GLN A 56 26.72 -16.36 9.47
N LEU A 57 25.91 -15.49 8.86
CA LEU A 57 24.53 -15.81 8.50
C LEU A 57 24.44 -16.86 7.39
N LEU A 58 25.32 -16.79 6.38
CA LEU A 58 25.41 -17.81 5.33
C LEU A 58 25.75 -19.19 5.91
N ASN A 59 26.67 -19.24 6.87
CA ASN A 59 27.04 -20.48 7.56
C ASN A 59 25.93 -21.04 8.46
N ARG A 60 24.92 -20.24 8.83
CA ARG A 60 23.75 -20.68 9.60
C ARG A 60 22.62 -21.21 8.74
N LEU A 61 22.63 -20.93 7.43
CA LEU A 61 21.58 -21.42 6.54
C LEU A 61 21.73 -22.94 6.36
N PRO A 62 20.63 -23.71 6.47
CA PRO A 62 20.67 -25.14 6.20
C PRO A 62 20.97 -25.39 4.72
N LYS A 63 21.56 -26.56 4.43
CA LYS A 63 21.82 -26.97 3.04
C LYS A 63 20.50 -27.27 2.33
N LEU A 64 20.45 -27.04 1.03
CA LEU A 64 19.23 -27.23 0.24
C LEU A 64 18.69 -28.67 0.34
N ASP A 65 19.58 -29.65 0.46
CA ASP A 65 19.25 -31.08 0.61
C ASP A 65 18.46 -31.39 1.90
N GLU A 66 18.53 -30.53 2.92
CA GLU A 66 17.82 -30.68 4.20
C GLU A 66 16.41 -30.06 4.18
N ILE A 67 16.11 -29.23 3.17
CA ILE A 67 14.90 -28.38 3.11
C ILE A 67 13.94 -28.87 2.00
N VAL A 68 14.29 -29.94 1.27
CA VAL A 68 13.58 -30.42 0.06
C VAL A 68 12.08 -30.64 0.28
N ASP A 69 11.67 -31.04 1.49
CA ASP A 69 10.27 -31.30 1.83
C ASP A 69 9.49 -30.09 2.35
N ILE A 70 10.14 -28.94 2.55
CA ILE A 70 9.48 -27.73 3.05
C ILE A 70 8.86 -26.95 1.89
N LYS A 71 7.53 -26.88 1.89
CA LYS A 71 6.76 -26.05 0.96
C LYS A 71 6.29 -24.78 1.67
N ILE A 72 6.86 -23.65 1.27
CA ILE A 72 6.38 -22.32 1.69
C ILE A 72 5.32 -21.88 0.68
N GLN A 73 4.11 -21.58 1.17
CA GLN A 73 3.04 -21.02 0.37
C GLN A 73 2.93 -19.52 0.64
N PRO A 74 3.38 -18.66 -0.30
CA PRO A 74 3.17 -17.23 -0.15
C PRO A 74 1.67 -16.94 -0.18
N HIS A 75 1.21 -16.12 0.77
CA HIS A 75 -0.16 -15.64 0.76
C HIS A 75 -0.27 -14.40 -0.12
N GLU A 76 -1.23 -14.42 -1.03
CA GLU A 76 -1.56 -13.27 -1.86
C GLU A 76 -2.54 -12.37 -1.10
N LEU A 77 -2.16 -11.10 -0.93
CA LEU A 77 -2.99 -10.13 -0.22
C LEU A 77 -4.30 -9.89 -0.99
N LYS A 78 -5.41 -10.30 -0.38
CA LYS A 78 -6.78 -10.03 -0.82
C LYS A 78 -7.50 -9.19 0.22
N THR A 79 -7.94 -8.00 -0.16
CA THR A 79 -8.56 -7.02 0.73
C THR A 79 -10.09 -7.05 0.68
N ASP A 80 -10.68 -7.71 -0.31
CA ASP A 80 -12.12 -7.84 -0.56
C ASP A 80 -12.75 -9.00 0.20
N ASP A 81 -12.03 -10.11 0.39
CA ASP A 81 -12.46 -11.27 1.16
C ASP A 81 -12.18 -11.08 2.67
N ASP A 82 -13.25 -11.02 3.48
CA ASP A 82 -13.17 -10.84 4.92
C ASP A 82 -12.96 -12.17 5.70
N THR A 83 -12.89 -13.33 5.02
CA THR A 83 -12.73 -14.65 5.67
C THR A 83 -11.28 -15.12 5.80
N ASN A 84 -10.34 -14.47 5.10
CA ASN A 84 -8.92 -14.84 5.06
C ASN A 84 -8.06 -14.20 6.16
N PHE A 85 -8.64 -13.36 7.03
CA PHE A 85 -7.97 -12.62 8.11
C PHE A 85 -6.85 -11.66 7.69
N HIS A 86 -6.65 -11.39 6.39
CA HIS A 86 -5.62 -10.44 5.93
C HIS A 86 -5.86 -9.05 6.51
N MET A 87 -7.10 -8.58 6.36
CA MET A 87 -7.48 -7.25 6.85
C MET A 87 -7.46 -7.20 8.38
N ASP A 88 -7.80 -8.29 9.07
CA ASP A 88 -7.81 -8.31 10.53
C ASP A 88 -6.38 -8.26 11.09
N TYR A 89 -5.42 -8.92 10.43
CA TYR A 89 -3.99 -8.78 10.74
C TYR A 89 -3.49 -7.35 10.52
N ILE A 90 -3.80 -6.74 9.37
CA ILE A 90 -3.39 -5.36 9.05
C ILE A 90 -3.98 -4.37 10.05
N VAL A 91 -5.27 -4.51 10.38
CA VAL A 91 -5.96 -3.65 11.34
C VAL A 91 -5.35 -3.80 12.73
N ALA A 92 -5.22 -5.02 13.25
CA ALA A 92 -4.64 -5.25 14.57
C ALA A 92 -3.22 -4.69 14.69
N THR A 93 -2.37 -4.93 13.68
CA THR A 93 -0.98 -4.42 13.67
C THR A 93 -0.92 -2.90 13.60
N THR A 94 -1.80 -2.29 12.80
CA THR A 94 -1.91 -0.83 12.66
C THR A 94 -2.36 -0.19 13.96
N LEU A 95 -3.35 -0.76 14.63
CA LEU A 95 -3.87 -0.25 15.90
C LEU A 95 -2.86 -0.39 17.04
N LEU A 96 -2.17 -1.53 17.16
CA LEU A 96 -1.10 -1.72 18.14
C LEU A 96 0.06 -0.74 17.92
N ARG A 97 0.42 -0.47 16.65
CA ARG A 97 1.42 0.55 16.33
C ARG A 97 0.92 1.96 16.63
N ALA A 98 -0.35 2.26 16.37
CA ALA A 98 -0.94 3.55 16.67
C ALA A 98 -0.93 3.83 18.19
N GLU A 99 -1.25 2.83 19.00
CA GLU A 99 -1.21 2.91 20.47
C GLU A 99 0.20 3.25 20.99
N ASN A 100 1.25 2.64 20.43
CA ASN A 100 2.64 2.92 20.81
C ASN A 100 3.07 4.38 20.62
N TYR A 101 2.42 5.13 19.72
CA TYR A 101 2.77 6.52 19.38
C TYR A 101 1.60 7.49 19.65
N GLU A 102 0.58 7.06 20.40
CA GLU A 102 -0.62 7.87 20.72
C GLU A 102 -1.33 8.42 19.45
N ILE A 103 -1.27 7.68 18.34
CA ILE A 103 -1.97 8.03 17.10
C ILE A 103 -3.45 7.65 17.25
N GLN A 104 -4.33 8.50 16.73
CA GLN A 104 -5.78 8.27 16.80
C GLN A 104 -6.17 6.92 16.15
N ILE A 105 -6.88 6.10 16.93
CA ILE A 105 -7.45 4.83 16.47
C ILE A 105 -8.48 5.09 15.37
N THR A 106 -8.36 4.33 14.29
CA THR A 106 -9.10 4.46 13.05
C THR A 106 -9.95 3.22 12.82
N ASP A 107 -11.13 3.37 12.17
CA ASP A 107 -12.03 2.24 11.92
C ASP A 107 -11.48 1.25 10.86
N ARG A 108 -11.91 -0.02 10.94
CA ARG A 108 -11.58 -1.08 9.99
C ARG A 108 -11.84 -0.66 8.54
N SER A 109 -12.96 0.03 8.28
CA SER A 109 -13.33 0.45 6.93
C SER A 109 -12.35 1.48 6.34
N GLN A 110 -11.88 2.42 7.16
CA GLN A 110 -10.91 3.43 6.77
C GLN A 110 -9.53 2.80 6.53
N ILE A 111 -9.11 1.88 7.39
CA ILE A 111 -7.87 1.11 7.21
C ILE A 111 -7.96 0.26 5.94
N LYS A 112 -9.07 -0.44 5.69
CA LYS A 112 -9.32 -1.21 4.46
C LYS A 112 -9.26 -0.35 3.21
N ARG A 113 -9.84 0.85 3.26
CA ARG A 113 -9.77 1.81 2.15
C ARG A 113 -8.33 2.19 1.81
N ILE A 114 -7.51 2.47 2.83
CA ILE A 114 -6.11 2.89 2.65
C ILE A 114 -5.25 1.69 2.23
N ALA A 115 -5.29 0.58 2.97
CA ALA A 115 -4.50 -0.62 2.71
C ALA A 115 -4.83 -1.27 1.35
N GLY A 116 -6.09 -1.22 0.94
CA GLY A 116 -6.55 -1.74 -0.35
C GLY A 116 -6.47 -0.75 -1.51
N ASN A 117 -5.97 0.48 -1.30
CA ASN A 117 -5.96 1.55 -2.31
C ASN A 117 -7.32 1.71 -3.02
N ILE A 118 -8.41 1.66 -2.26
CA ILE A 118 -9.77 1.63 -2.82
C ILE A 118 -10.13 3.03 -3.34
N ILE A 119 -10.39 3.11 -4.65
CA ILE A 119 -10.90 4.33 -5.30
C ILE A 119 -12.41 4.45 -5.01
N PRO A 120 -12.85 5.54 -4.35
CA PRO A 120 -14.28 5.73 -4.10
C PRO A 120 -15.03 5.97 -5.41
N ALA A 121 -16.13 5.26 -5.61
CA ALA A 121 -16.98 5.38 -6.78
C ALA A 121 -18.46 5.29 -6.38
N ILE A 122 -19.32 6.01 -7.09
CA ILE A 122 -20.77 5.99 -6.92
C ILE A 122 -21.45 6.03 -8.29
N VAL A 123 -22.59 5.34 -8.41
CA VAL A 123 -23.30 5.18 -9.70
C VAL A 123 -23.70 6.51 -10.33
N THR A 124 -23.97 7.55 -9.53
CA THR A 124 -24.42 8.86 -10.03
C THR A 124 -23.36 9.57 -10.89
N THR A 125 -22.09 9.56 -10.48
CA THR A 125 -21.00 10.14 -11.30
C THR A 125 -20.76 9.30 -12.55
N THR A 126 -20.82 7.97 -12.45
CA THR A 126 -20.68 7.06 -13.61
C THR A 126 -21.79 7.28 -14.64
N ALA A 127 -23.06 7.36 -14.20
CA ALA A 127 -24.19 7.59 -15.08
C ALA A 127 -24.10 8.96 -15.76
N MET A 128 -23.68 9.99 -15.03
CA MET A 128 -23.50 11.32 -15.59
C MET A 128 -22.38 11.37 -16.64
N VAL A 129 -21.21 10.81 -16.32
CA VAL A 129 -20.08 10.76 -17.26
C VAL A 129 -20.48 9.98 -18.51
N ALA A 130 -21.15 8.84 -18.37
CA ALA A 130 -21.65 8.05 -19.51
C ALA A 130 -22.63 8.87 -20.37
N GLY A 131 -23.58 9.58 -19.76
CA GLY A 131 -24.52 10.45 -20.48
C GLY A 131 -23.84 11.56 -21.27
N LEU A 132 -22.84 12.23 -20.67
CA LEU A 132 -22.06 13.28 -21.35
C LEU A 132 -21.25 12.71 -22.53
N VAL A 133 -20.66 11.52 -22.36
CA VAL A 133 -19.96 10.82 -23.45
C VAL A 133 -20.93 10.52 -24.60
N CYS A 134 -22.14 10.03 -24.32
CA CYS A 134 -23.15 9.79 -25.35
C CYS A 134 -23.51 11.06 -26.16
N LEU A 135 -23.54 12.23 -25.52
CA LEU A 135 -23.78 13.51 -26.23
C LEU A 135 -22.65 13.85 -27.21
N GLU A 136 -21.39 13.61 -26.85
CA GLU A 136 -20.26 13.82 -27.77
C GLU A 136 -20.26 12.80 -28.92
N VAL A 137 -20.70 11.56 -28.66
CA VAL A 137 -20.86 10.51 -29.69
C VAL A 137 -21.86 10.93 -30.76
N TYR A 138 -22.98 11.57 -30.40
CA TYR A 138 -23.93 12.08 -31.40
C TYR A 138 -23.28 13.08 -32.37
N LYS A 139 -22.39 13.95 -31.89
CA LYS A 139 -21.69 14.94 -32.73
C LYS A 139 -20.72 14.27 -33.70
N LEU A 140 -20.06 13.20 -33.26
CA LEU A 140 -19.20 12.37 -34.13
C LEU A 140 -20.03 11.74 -35.26
N ILE A 141 -21.18 11.15 -34.93
CA ILE A 141 -22.06 10.49 -35.91
C ILE A 141 -22.62 11.49 -36.93
N GLN A 142 -22.96 12.71 -36.48
CA GLN A 142 -23.43 13.79 -37.36
C GLN A 142 -22.31 14.39 -38.24
N GLY A 143 -21.06 13.96 -38.07
CA GLY A 143 -19.94 14.39 -38.91
C GLY A 143 -19.45 15.80 -38.59
N HIS A 144 -19.58 16.26 -37.34
CA HIS A 144 -19.07 17.57 -36.92
C HIS A 144 -17.55 17.63 -37.07
N LYS A 145 -17.05 18.57 -37.90
CA LYS A 145 -15.61 18.74 -38.19
C LYS A 145 -14.95 19.90 -37.42
N LYS A 146 -15.75 20.78 -36.81
CA LYS A 146 -15.24 21.94 -36.07
C LYS A 146 -14.93 21.54 -34.63
N ILE A 147 -13.74 21.89 -34.15
CA ILE A 147 -13.31 21.59 -32.77
C ILE A 147 -14.22 22.25 -31.72
N GLU A 148 -14.72 23.46 -32.02
CA GLU A 148 -15.66 24.23 -31.20
C GLU A 148 -17.00 23.51 -30.92
N SER A 149 -17.34 22.51 -31.74
CA SER A 149 -18.54 21.69 -31.54
C SER A 149 -18.38 20.71 -30.37
N TYR A 150 -17.15 20.31 -30.06
CA TYR A 150 -16.85 19.34 -29.02
C TYR A 150 -16.60 20.03 -27.68
N ARG A 151 -16.90 19.34 -26.58
CA ARG A 151 -16.65 19.85 -25.24
C ARG A 151 -16.03 18.76 -24.38
N ASN A 152 -14.94 19.09 -23.71
CA ASN A 152 -14.48 18.34 -22.55
C ASN A 152 -15.31 18.76 -21.34
N ALA A 153 -15.62 17.82 -20.45
CA ALA A 153 -16.38 18.07 -19.24
C ALA A 153 -15.56 17.74 -17.99
N CYS A 154 -15.52 18.67 -17.05
CA CYS A 154 -15.06 18.46 -15.69
C CYS A 154 -16.24 18.71 -14.74
N LEU A 155 -16.47 17.79 -13.81
CA LEU A 155 -17.63 17.87 -12.92
C LEU A 155 -17.29 17.42 -11.50
N ASN A 156 -17.92 18.08 -10.53
CA ASN A 156 -17.89 17.70 -9.12
C ASN A 156 -19.31 17.79 -8.54
N LEU A 157 -19.97 16.65 -8.39
CA LEU A 157 -21.35 16.54 -7.92
C LEU A 157 -21.53 16.92 -6.45
N ALA A 158 -20.45 16.99 -5.66
CA ALA A 158 -20.54 17.44 -4.26
C ALA A 158 -20.75 18.97 -4.17
N LEU A 159 -20.23 19.73 -5.14
CA LEU A 159 -20.37 21.20 -5.22
C LEU A 159 -21.34 21.64 -6.33
N PRO A 160 -22.24 20.75 -6.78
CA PRO A 160 -22.89 20.82 -8.10
C PRO A 160 -22.14 21.57 -9.22
N PHE A 161 -20.84 21.32 -9.37
CA PHE A 161 -19.98 22.04 -10.31
C PHE A 161 -19.89 21.33 -11.66
N PHE A 162 -20.07 22.08 -12.75
CA PHE A 162 -19.92 21.63 -14.13
C PHE A 162 -19.13 22.66 -14.93
N ALA A 163 -18.03 22.23 -15.55
CA ALA A 163 -17.22 23.05 -16.44
C ALA A 163 -17.06 22.34 -17.78
N PHE A 164 -17.43 23.05 -18.84
CA PHE A 164 -17.24 22.61 -20.22
C PHE A 164 -16.20 23.49 -20.89
N PHE A 165 -15.23 22.88 -21.56
CA PHE A 165 -14.17 23.61 -22.26
C PHE A 165 -13.85 22.95 -23.58
N GLU A 166 -13.26 23.71 -24.50
CA GLU A 166 -12.92 23.21 -25.82
C GLU A 166 -11.74 22.26 -25.75
N PRO A 167 -11.74 21.18 -26.54
CA PRO A 167 -10.57 20.34 -26.67
C PRO A 167 -9.37 21.13 -27.18
N ALA A 168 -8.17 20.76 -26.71
CA ALA A 168 -6.95 21.36 -27.21
C ALA A 168 -6.76 21.03 -28.70
N SER A 169 -6.32 22.04 -29.47
CA SER A 169 -5.95 21.85 -30.87
C SER A 169 -4.87 20.78 -31.03
N PRO A 170 -4.90 19.99 -32.12
CA PRO A 170 -3.86 19.00 -32.38
C PRO A 170 -2.49 19.66 -32.47
N LYS A 171 -1.46 18.99 -31.93
CA LYS A 171 -0.08 19.46 -32.08
C LYS A 171 0.32 19.29 -33.55
N CYS A 172 0.76 20.37 -34.21
CA CYS A 172 1.33 20.29 -35.55
C CYS A 172 2.63 19.49 -35.51
N GLN A 173 2.56 18.21 -35.86
CA GLN A 173 3.75 17.40 -36.09
C GLN A 173 4.25 17.74 -37.50
N LYS A 174 5.41 18.41 -37.58
CA LYS A 174 6.06 18.66 -38.87
C LYS A 174 6.41 17.30 -39.47
N VAL A 175 5.77 16.97 -40.59
CA VAL A 175 6.16 15.88 -41.48
C VAL A 175 7.30 16.35 -42.36
#